data_AF-A5DHC9-F1
#
_entry.id   AF-A5DHC9-F1
#
_cell.length_a   1.000
_cell.length_b   1.000
_cell.length_c   1.000
_cell.angle_alpha   90.00
_cell.angle_beta   90.00
_cell.angle_gamma   90.00
#
_symmetry.space_group_name_H-M   'P 1'
#
loop_
_entity.id
_entity.type
_entity.pdbx_description
1 polymer ?
#
loop_
_entity_poly.entity_id
_entity_poly.type
_entity_poly.pdbx_seq_one_letter_code
_entity_poly.pdbx_strand_id
1 'polypeptide(L)'
;MVANTSMRLNQVAPVPIQLEDHGPNQLEPTHISDVLVGEHHTIKGENGQSYVVWAIRIIVNDSIYSSIVLYKRYREMEAFRNKLLDEFGNEIPPLPPKDSMSLQKLTNPLAWLEERRKGLQWFMTNVLLNPRWQRSTVVREFVLG
;
A
#
# COMPACT_ATOMS: atom_id res chain seq x y z
N MET A 1 -23.55 -38.25 53.30
CA MET A 1 -24.12 -38.49 51.94
C MET A 1 -24.27 -37.12 51.29
N VAL A 2 -23.41 -36.77 50.35
CA VAL A 2 -23.48 -35.46 49.67
C VAL A 2 -24.22 -35.66 48.36
N ALA A 3 -25.33 -34.96 48.18
CA ALA A 3 -26.22 -35.10 47.04
C ALA A 3 -25.59 -34.49 45.78
N ASN A 4 -25.38 -35.33 44.76
CA ASN A 4 -25.01 -34.89 43.41
C ASN A 4 -26.19 -34.09 42.81
N THR A 5 -26.08 -32.76 42.87
CA THR A 5 -27.01 -31.87 42.19
C THR A 5 -26.61 -31.81 40.71
N SER A 6 -27.30 -32.60 39.88
CA SER A 6 -27.14 -32.56 38.42
C SER A 6 -27.60 -31.21 37.88
N MET A 7 -26.66 -30.37 37.45
CA MET A 7 -26.94 -29.11 36.75
C MET A 7 -27.59 -29.42 35.40
N ARG A 8 -28.89 -29.13 35.27
CA ARG A 8 -29.58 -29.15 33.98
C ARG A 8 -29.19 -27.88 33.20
N LEU A 9 -28.53 -28.04 32.06
CA LEU A 9 -28.40 -26.93 31.10
C LEU A 9 -29.81 -26.61 30.58
N ASN A 10 -30.27 -25.39 30.82
CA ASN A 10 -31.45 -24.86 30.17
C ASN A 10 -31.19 -24.83 28.66
N GLN A 11 -31.88 -25.70 27.91
CA GLN A 11 -31.93 -25.63 26.44
C GLN A 11 -32.73 -24.38 26.07
N VAL A 12 -32.03 -23.26 25.93
CA VAL A 12 -32.57 -22.06 25.30
C VAL A 12 -32.36 -22.20 23.81
N ALA A 13 -33.44 -22.08 23.03
CA ALA A 13 -33.33 -22.10 21.58
C ALA A 13 -32.39 -20.96 21.12
N PRO A 14 -31.43 -21.22 20.23
CA PRO A 14 -30.55 -20.18 19.73
C PRO A 14 -31.38 -19.13 18.99
N VAL A 15 -30.99 -17.86 19.18
CA VAL A 15 -31.59 -16.74 18.44
C VAL A 15 -31.44 -17.03 16.94
N PRO A 16 -32.50 -16.88 16.13
CA PRO A 16 -32.42 -17.12 14.70
C PRO A 16 -31.30 -16.30 14.05
N ILE A 17 -30.41 -16.96 13.31
CA ILE A 17 -29.36 -16.27 12.55
C ILE A 17 -30.03 -15.47 11.44
N GLN A 18 -29.89 -14.15 11.51
CA GLN A 18 -30.24 -13.27 10.40
C GLN A 18 -29.05 -13.27 9.45
N LEU A 19 -29.24 -13.81 8.24
CA LEU A 19 -28.29 -13.61 7.16
C LEU A 19 -28.58 -12.24 6.55
N GLU A 20 -27.74 -11.26 6.86
CA GLU A 20 -27.69 -10.04 6.08
C GLU A 20 -27.05 -10.37 4.72
N ASP A 21 -27.81 -10.21 3.64
CA ASP A 21 -27.31 -10.36 2.28
C ASP A 21 -26.41 -9.17 1.96
N HIS A 22 -25.13 -9.29 2.30
CA HIS A 22 -24.06 -8.43 1.78
C HIS A 22 -23.71 -8.83 0.35
N GLY A 23 -24.73 -8.97 -0.50
CA GLY A 23 -24.57 -9.21 -1.91
C GLY A 23 -23.58 -8.21 -2.52
N PRO A 24 -22.88 -8.58 -3.61
CA PRO A 24 -21.70 -7.87 -4.12
C PRO A 24 -21.92 -6.38 -4.44
N ASN A 25 -23.17 -5.92 -4.48
CA ASN A 25 -23.55 -4.54 -4.74
C ASN A 25 -23.56 -3.61 -3.52
N GLN A 26 -23.56 -4.11 -2.28
CA GLN A 26 -23.64 -3.27 -1.07
C GLN A 26 -22.31 -3.05 -0.36
N LEU A 27 -21.26 -3.80 -0.72
CA LEU A 27 -19.92 -3.48 -0.27
C LEU A 27 -19.48 -2.25 -1.06
N GLU A 28 -19.53 -1.07 -0.44
CA GLU A 28 -18.86 0.13 -0.94
C GLU A 28 -17.49 -0.30 -1.48
N PRO A 29 -17.20 -0.07 -2.78
CA PRO A 29 -16.03 -0.64 -3.41
C PRO A 29 -14.79 -0.21 -2.63
N THR A 30 -14.01 -1.19 -2.16
CA THR A 30 -12.81 -0.92 -1.37
C THR A 30 -11.90 0.01 -2.16
N HIS A 31 -11.58 1.17 -1.56
CA HIS A 31 -10.78 2.18 -2.21
C HIS A 31 -9.61 2.63 -1.37
N ILE A 32 -8.51 2.98 -2.04
CA ILE A 32 -7.34 3.59 -1.42
C ILE A 32 -7.74 5.04 -1.17
N SER A 33 -7.71 5.46 0.09
CA SER A 33 -8.15 6.79 0.48
C SER A 33 -6.99 7.70 0.89
N ASP A 34 -5.87 7.13 1.33
CA ASP A 34 -4.66 7.89 1.61
C ASP A 34 -3.38 7.09 1.31
N VAL A 35 -2.32 7.81 0.97
CA VAL A 35 -1.01 7.26 0.63
C VAL A 35 0.08 8.14 1.21
N LEU A 36 1.01 7.55 1.94
CA LEU A 36 2.15 8.22 2.54
C LEU A 36 3.45 7.48 2.19
N VAL A 37 4.34 8.17 1.48
CA VAL A 37 5.74 7.77 1.28
C VAL A 37 6.55 8.36 2.44
N GLY A 38 6.85 7.47 3.39
CA GLY A 38 7.56 7.79 4.61
C GLY A 38 9.08 7.80 4.44
N GLU A 39 9.75 7.52 5.55
CA GLU A 39 11.21 7.45 5.64
C GLU A 39 11.81 6.36 4.73
N HIS A 40 13.06 6.57 4.38
CA HIS A 40 13.84 5.60 3.62
C HIS A 40 14.81 4.81 4.51
N HIS A 41 15.08 3.58 4.11
CA HIS A 41 16.09 2.72 4.73
C HIS A 41 17.18 2.39 3.73
N THR A 42 18.43 2.67 4.08
CA THR A 42 19.59 2.25 3.30
C THR A 42 19.99 0.85 3.73
N ILE A 43 19.79 -0.12 2.85
CA ILE A 43 20.20 -1.51 3.06
C ILE A 43 21.60 -1.68 2.47
N LYS A 44 22.54 -2.17 3.29
CA LYS A 44 23.91 -2.50 2.87
C LYS A 44 24.03 -4.01 2.76
N GLY A 45 24.44 -4.49 1.59
CA GLY A 45 24.81 -5.88 1.37
C GLY A 45 26.27 -6.14 1.74
N GLU A 46 26.62 -7.43 1.84
CA GLU A 46 27.97 -7.89 2.23
C GLU A 46 29.06 -7.42 1.27
N ASN A 47 28.75 -7.32 -0.03
CA ASN A 47 29.70 -6.90 -1.08
C ASN A 47 29.84 -5.37 -1.22
N GLY A 48 29.47 -4.59 -0.20
CA GLY A 48 29.49 -3.13 -0.21
C GLY A 48 28.42 -2.47 -1.09
N GLN A 49 27.62 -3.25 -1.82
CA GLN A 49 26.46 -2.75 -2.57
C GLN A 49 25.41 -2.25 -1.59
N SER A 50 24.88 -1.05 -1.82
CA SER A 50 23.80 -0.49 -1.02
C SER A 50 22.66 -0.01 -1.88
N TYR A 51 21.44 -0.11 -1.35
CA TYR A 51 20.25 0.39 -2.02
C TYR A 51 19.29 0.99 -1.00
N VAL A 52 18.41 1.85 -1.51
CA VAL A 52 17.42 2.57 -0.71
C VAL A 52 16.06 1.92 -0.90
N VAL A 53 15.39 1.64 0.21
CA VAL A 53 14.01 1.14 0.29
C VAL A 53 13.14 2.21 0.89
N TRP A 54 11.96 2.41 0.31
CA TRP A 54 10.97 3.37 0.80
C TRP A 54 9.81 2.64 1.44
N ALA A 55 9.42 3.09 2.63
CA ALA A 55 8.17 2.66 3.25
C ALA A 55 7.01 3.45 2.64
N ILE A 56 6.05 2.74 2.06
CA ILE A 56 4.83 3.31 1.48
C ILE A 56 3.65 2.79 2.29
N ARG A 57 3.03 3.66 3.08
CA ARG A 57 1.80 3.36 3.81
C ARG A 57 0.61 3.72 2.93
N ILE A 58 -0.34 2.81 2.86
CA ILE A 58 -1.61 2.95 2.14
C ILE A 58 -2.73 2.75 3.16
N ILE A 59 -3.71 3.64 3.17
CA ILE A 59 -4.94 3.50 3.95
C ILE A 59 -6.08 3.18 3.00
N VAL A 60 -6.92 2.23 3.39
CA VAL A 60 -8.08 1.78 2.63
C VAL A 60 -9.35 2.18 3.38
N ASN A 61 -10.32 2.76 2.66
CA ASN A 61 -11.64 3.16 3.17
C ASN A 61 -11.60 4.10 4.39
N ASP A 62 -10.65 5.03 4.44
CA ASP A 62 -10.47 6.01 5.53
C ASP A 62 -10.28 5.41 6.93
N SER A 63 -10.07 4.09 7.00
CA SER A 63 -9.88 3.37 8.24
C SER A 63 -8.40 3.17 8.47
N ILE A 64 -7.86 3.84 9.47
CA ILE A 64 -6.45 3.71 9.89
C ILE A 64 -6.11 2.25 10.24
N TYR A 65 -7.09 1.47 10.71
CA TYR A 65 -6.95 0.04 10.99
C TYR A 65 -6.82 -0.82 9.73
N SER A 66 -7.28 -0.31 8.58
CA SER A 66 -7.14 -0.95 7.27
C SER A 66 -5.99 -0.32 6.49
N SER A 67 -4.77 -0.46 7.02
CA SER A 67 -3.56 0.04 6.37
C SER A 67 -2.64 -1.08 5.88
N ILE A 68 -2.01 -0.83 4.73
CA ILE A 68 -1.02 -1.71 4.11
C ILE A 68 0.31 -0.94 4.07
N VAL A 69 1.40 -1.58 4.48
CA VAL A 69 2.74 -0.98 4.40
C VAL A 69 3.59 -1.79 3.43
N LEU A 70 4.05 -1.12 2.37
CA LEU A 70 4.92 -1.69 1.36
C LEU A 70 6.35 -1.17 1.54
N TYR A 71 7.31 -2.04 1.27
CA TYR A 71 8.72 -1.68 1.23
C TYR A 71 9.22 -1.89 -0.19
N LYS A 72 9.46 -0.79 -0.91
CA LYS A 72 9.81 -0.83 -2.34
C LYS A 72 11.07 -0.04 -2.63
N ARG A 73 11.92 -0.57 -3.50
CA ARG A 73 13.05 0.17 -4.07
C ARG A 73 12.56 1.05 -5.22
N TYR A 74 13.32 2.08 -5.53
CA TYR A 74 13.03 2.97 -6.66
C TYR A 74 12.83 2.19 -7.98
N ARG A 75 13.66 1.15 -8.24
CA ARG A 75 13.52 0.32 -9.46
C ARG A 75 12.20 -0.44 -9.54
N GLU A 76 11.62 -0.83 -8.41
CA GLU A 76 10.32 -1.52 -8.39
C GLU A 76 9.20 -0.55 -8.73
N MET A 77 9.33 0.72 -8.34
CA MET A 77 8.42 1.79 -8.73
C MET A 77 8.57 2.16 -10.22
N GLU A 78 9.80 2.13 -10.75
CA GLU A 78 10.04 2.27 -12.21
C GLU A 78 9.30 1.16 -12.99
N ALA A 79 9.44 -0.10 -12.55
CA ALA A 79 8.76 -1.23 -13.18
C ALA A 79 7.23 -1.10 -13.09
N PHE A 80 6.71 -0.69 -11.94
CA PHE A 80 5.29 -0.40 -11.74
C PHE A 80 4.79 0.69 -12.69
N ARG A 81 5.50 1.81 -12.80
CA ARG A 81 5.16 2.89 -13.74
C ARG A 81 5.14 2.40 -15.19
N ASN A 82 6.08 1.55 -15.58
CA ASN A 82 6.12 1.02 -16.95
C ASN A 82 4.89 0.15 -17.25
N LYS A 83 4.51 -0.75 -16.32
CA LYS A 83 3.27 -1.53 -16.46
C LYS A 83 2.04 -0.63 -16.60
N LEU A 84 1.98 0.48 -15.86
CA LEU A 84 0.89 1.44 -15.97
C LEU A 84 0.90 2.20 -17.29
N LEU A 85 2.08 2.56 -17.81
CA LEU A 85 2.21 3.18 -19.14
C LEU A 85 1.74 2.24 -20.24
N ASP A 86 2.02 0.95 -20.13
CA ASP A 86 1.56 -0.05 -21.09
C ASP A 86 0.03 -0.16 -21.08
N GLU A 87 -0.62 0.02 -19.92
CA GLU A 87 -2.08 -0.08 -19.77
C GLU A 87 -2.82 1.23 -20.10
N PHE A 88 -2.29 2.39 -19.67
CA PHE A 88 -2.98 3.69 -19.71
C PHE A 88 -2.30 4.75 -20.58
N GLY A 89 -1.12 4.45 -21.15
CA GLY A 89 -0.38 5.37 -22.00
C GLY A 89 0.13 6.61 -21.26
N ASN A 90 0.27 7.71 -22.01
CA ASN A 90 0.92 8.95 -21.55
C ASN A 90 0.16 9.72 -20.45
N GLU A 91 -0.99 9.22 -19.99
CA GLU A 91 -1.71 9.80 -18.85
C GLU A 91 -0.97 9.59 -17.51
N ILE A 92 -0.03 8.62 -17.45
CA ILE A 92 0.67 8.29 -16.22
C ILE A 92 1.74 9.34 -15.87
N PRO A 93 1.70 9.91 -14.65
CA PRO A 93 2.64 10.94 -14.23
C PRO A 93 4.10 10.45 -14.26
N PRO A 94 5.08 11.34 -14.47
CA PRO A 94 6.49 10.98 -14.40
C PRO A 94 6.93 10.64 -12.97
N LEU A 95 7.92 9.75 -12.85
CA LEU A 95 8.65 9.55 -11.60
C LEU A 95 9.72 10.65 -11.45
N PRO A 96 10.15 10.97 -10.21
CA PRO A 96 11.30 11.85 -10.01
C PRO A 96 12.53 11.25 -10.70
N PRO A 97 13.40 12.06 -11.31
CA PRO A 97 14.49 11.56 -12.12
C PRO A 97 15.42 10.64 -11.31
N LYS A 98 15.91 9.60 -11.98
CA LYS A 98 16.82 8.62 -11.39
C LYS A 98 18.16 9.22 -11.01
N ASP A 99 18.56 10.30 -11.69
CA ASP A 99 19.85 11.00 -11.64
C ASP A 99 20.94 10.20 -10.93
N SER A 100 21.56 9.32 -11.71
CA SER A 100 22.72 8.54 -11.27
C SER A 100 23.94 9.43 -10.98
N MET A 101 23.97 10.66 -11.52
CA MET A 101 25.13 11.56 -11.49
C MET A 101 24.80 13.02 -11.17
N SER A 102 23.63 13.34 -10.58
CA SER A 102 23.39 14.73 -10.19
C SER A 102 24.39 15.12 -9.11
N LEU A 103 25.10 16.24 -9.34
CA LEU A 103 26.06 16.84 -8.40
C LEU A 103 25.46 16.91 -6.98
N GLN A 104 24.16 17.18 -6.90
CA GLN A 104 23.40 17.22 -5.66
C GLN A 104 23.44 15.92 -4.85
N LYS A 105 23.41 14.74 -5.49
CA LYS A 105 23.55 13.47 -4.77
C LYS A 105 24.93 13.33 -4.13
N LEU A 106 25.97 13.86 -4.77
CA LEU A 106 27.34 13.81 -4.28
C LEU A 106 27.61 14.87 -3.20
N THR A 107 27.08 16.10 -3.39
CA THR A 107 27.31 17.22 -2.49
C THR A 107 26.37 17.21 -1.28
N ASN A 108 25.13 16.75 -1.46
CA ASN A 108 24.11 16.71 -0.41
C ASN A 108 23.17 15.50 -0.56
N PRO A 109 23.64 14.29 -0.18
CA PRO A 109 22.86 13.06 -0.31
C PRO A 109 21.50 13.11 0.40
N LEU A 110 21.41 13.77 1.56
CA LEU A 110 20.17 13.85 2.34
C LEU A 110 19.11 14.71 1.64
N ALA A 111 19.50 15.87 1.11
CA ALA A 111 18.58 16.72 0.36
C ALA A 111 18.07 16.03 -0.91
N TRP A 112 18.95 15.31 -1.62
CA TRP A 112 18.57 14.52 -2.79
C TRP A 112 17.58 13.39 -2.45
N LEU A 113 17.77 12.70 -1.32
CA LEU A 113 16.84 11.69 -0.83
C LEU A 113 15.47 12.31 -0.52
N GLU A 114 15.45 13.45 0.18
CA GLU A 114 14.19 14.13 0.53
C GLU A 114 13.45 14.65 -0.70
N GLU A 115 14.15 15.21 -1.69
CA GLU A 115 13.55 15.64 -2.96
C GLU A 115 12.94 14.45 -3.71
N ARG A 116 13.67 13.32 -3.75
CA ARG A 116 13.14 12.08 -4.31
C ARG A 116 11.91 11.59 -3.55
N ARG A 117 11.92 11.62 -2.21
CA ARG A 117 10.76 11.24 -1.39
C ARG A 117 9.53 12.04 -1.76
N LYS A 118 9.67 13.36 -1.94
CA LYS A 118 8.57 14.25 -2.36
C LYS A 118 8.04 13.90 -3.75
N GLY A 119 8.92 13.64 -4.71
CA GLY A 119 8.52 13.20 -6.05
C GLY A 119 7.80 11.84 -6.04
N LEU A 120 8.27 10.92 -5.20
CA LEU A 120 7.62 9.62 -5.00
C LEU A 120 6.26 9.78 -4.32
N GLN A 121 6.16 10.60 -3.27
CA GLN A 121 4.88 10.93 -2.63
C GLN A 121 3.88 11.42 -3.66
N TRP A 122 4.28 12.40 -4.47
CA TRP A 122 3.42 12.98 -5.50
C TRP A 122 2.99 11.93 -6.53
N PHE A 123 3.92 11.14 -7.07
CA PHE A 123 3.62 10.07 -8.02
C PHE A 123 2.66 9.03 -7.43
N MET A 124 2.97 8.49 -6.25
CA MET A 124 2.18 7.44 -5.61
C MET A 124 0.77 7.92 -5.26
N THR A 125 0.64 9.16 -4.76
CA THR A 125 -0.66 9.78 -4.47
C THR A 125 -1.50 9.90 -5.73
N ASN A 126 -0.94 10.48 -6.81
CA ASN A 126 -1.66 10.65 -8.07
C ASN A 126 -2.06 9.32 -8.69
N VAL A 127 -1.22 8.29 -8.58
CA VAL A 127 -1.50 7.00 -9.20
C VAL A 127 -2.52 6.20 -8.40
N LEU A 128 -2.29 6.04 -7.10
CA LEU A 128 -3.07 5.16 -6.26
C LEU A 128 -4.40 5.77 -5.80
N LEU A 129 -4.53 7.10 -5.75
CA LEU A 129 -5.83 7.73 -5.42
C LEU A 129 -6.67 8.02 -6.67
N ASN A 130 -6.19 7.72 -7.87
CA ASN A 130 -6.97 7.90 -9.09
C ASN A 130 -8.02 6.79 -9.22
N PRO A 131 -9.34 7.10 -9.20
CA PRO A 131 -10.39 6.09 -9.26
C PRO A 131 -10.36 5.22 -10.53
N ARG A 132 -9.82 5.75 -11.64
CA ARG A 132 -9.68 5.01 -12.91
C ARG A 132 -8.58 3.96 -12.83
N TRP A 133 -7.44 4.29 -12.24
CA TRP A 133 -6.27 3.41 -12.22
C TRP A 133 -6.27 2.46 -11.01
N GLN A 134 -6.82 2.89 -9.87
CA GLN A 134 -6.78 2.11 -8.63
C GLN A 134 -7.49 0.74 -8.75
N ARG A 135 -8.46 0.63 -9.66
CA ARG A 135 -9.18 -0.63 -9.93
C ARG A 135 -8.45 -1.56 -10.91
N SER A 136 -7.31 -1.14 -11.46
CA SER A 136 -6.54 -1.93 -12.41
C SER A 136 -5.82 -3.09 -11.74
N THR A 137 -5.59 -4.16 -12.51
CA THR A 137 -4.83 -5.32 -12.05
C THR A 137 -3.38 -4.95 -11.73
N VAL A 138 -2.79 -4.00 -12.47
CA VAL A 138 -1.43 -3.50 -12.22
C VAL A 138 -1.31 -2.84 -10.86
N VAL A 139 -2.27 -1.98 -10.47
CA VAL A 139 -2.28 -1.36 -9.13
C VAL A 139 -2.52 -2.42 -8.05
N ARG A 140 -3.48 -3.31 -8.27
CA ARG A 140 -3.79 -4.38 -7.30
C ARG A 140 -2.60 -5.30 -7.05
N GLU A 141 -1.91 -5.75 -8.10
CA GLU A 141 -0.69 -6.58 -8.02
C GLU A 141 0.43 -5.83 -7.28
N PHE A 142 0.61 -4.53 -7.57
CA PHE A 142 1.64 -3.73 -6.88
C PHE A 142 1.39 -3.60 -5.37
N VAL A 143 0.14 -3.41 -4.96
CA VAL A 143 -0.25 -3.21 -3.56
C VAL A 143 -0.37 -4.52 -2.79
N LEU A 144 -0.91 -5.56 -3.41
CA LEU A 144 -1.22 -6.82 -2.72
C LEU A 144 -0.14 -7.90 -2.88
N GLY A 145 0.72 -7.81 -3.90
CA GLY A 145 1.89 -8.67 -4.10
C GLY A 145 1.56 -10.15 -4.20
#